data_AF-A0A3E0QUD1-F1
#
_entry.id   AF-A0A3E0QUD1-F1
#
_cell.length_a   1.000
_cell.length_b   1.000
_cell.length_c   1.000
_cell.angle_alpha   90.00
_cell.angle_beta   90.00
_cell.angle_gamma   90.00
#
_symmetry.space_group_name_H-M   'P 1'
#
loop_
_entity.id
_entity.type
_entity.pdbx_description
1 polymer ?
#
loop_
_entity_poly.entity_id
_entity_poly.type
_entity_poly.pdbx_seq_one_letter_code
_entity_poly.pdbx_strand_id
1 'polypeptide(L)'
;MANTIKIKRSTTTATPADDSLAAGELAYSSSSGKLFIGHPDGSTAAPQLIGYLSPTEGTLTAQKPIVTDSNSKIDRINVDNLRLDGNAITSTDTNGDITITPNGTGAVQVSKFQIGDPSSTGYAFPTATGNAGQILSVDSNGDLAFAASASGANDATITISGGTGLK
;
A
#
# COMPACT_ATOMS: atom_id res chain seq x y z
N MET A 1 -20.38 31.98 31.28
CA MET A 1 -19.19 32.00 32.16
C MET A 1 -18.43 30.70 31.95
N ALA A 2 -17.13 30.75 31.68
CA ALA A 2 -16.29 29.55 31.49
C ALA A 2 -15.47 29.29 32.76
N ASN A 3 -15.39 28.03 33.19
CA ASN A 3 -14.56 27.60 34.31
C ASN A 3 -13.24 27.03 33.78
N THR A 4 -12.12 27.42 34.39
CA THR A 4 -10.78 26.91 34.05
C THR A 4 -10.46 25.70 34.90
N ILE A 5 -10.28 24.53 34.27
CA ILE A 5 -9.78 23.33 34.93
C ILE A 5 -8.26 23.26 34.74
N LYS A 6 -7.52 23.05 35.84
CA LYS A 6 -6.06 22.90 35.82
C LYS A 6 -5.70 21.44 36.15
N ILE A 7 -4.77 20.87 35.39
CA ILE A 7 -4.19 19.55 35.63
C ILE A 7 -2.69 19.68 35.92
N LYS A 8 -2.06 18.64 36.48
CA LYS A 8 -0.60 18.62 36.70
C LYS A 8 0.15 18.66 35.37
N ARG A 9 1.27 19.39 35.35
CA ARG A 9 2.08 19.60 34.14
C ARG A 9 3.56 19.39 34.40
N SER A 10 4.27 18.74 33.47
CA SER A 10 5.74 18.60 33.47
C SER A 10 6.35 19.41 32.34
N THR A 11 7.48 20.05 32.64
CA THR A 11 8.33 20.73 31.65
C THR A 11 9.50 19.84 31.17
N THR A 12 9.66 18.64 31.75
CA THR A 12 10.66 17.64 31.33
C THR A 12 9.97 16.49 30.58
N THR A 13 10.76 15.59 30.00
CA THR A 13 10.24 14.36 29.37
C THR A 13 9.71 13.34 30.39
N ALA A 14 10.03 13.52 31.68
CA ALA A 14 9.51 12.71 32.77
C ALA A 14 8.02 12.99 33.00
N THR A 15 7.36 12.04 33.64
CA THR A 15 5.97 12.18 34.05
C THR A 15 5.86 13.36 35.04
N PRO A 16 4.74 14.12 35.06
CA PRO A 16 4.58 15.21 36.03
C PRO A 16 4.64 14.72 37.49
N ALA A 17 5.83 14.83 38.08
CA ALA A 17 6.28 14.31 39.37
C ALA A 17 5.99 12.81 39.55
N ASP A 18 7.06 12.02 39.48
CA ASP A 18 7.07 10.56 39.34
C ASP A 18 6.37 9.76 40.45
N ASP A 19 5.91 10.40 41.53
CA ASP A 19 5.17 9.77 42.64
C ASP A 19 3.92 10.56 43.07
N SER A 20 3.46 11.54 42.27
CA SER A 20 2.47 12.53 42.75
C SER A 20 1.06 12.38 42.19
N LEU A 21 0.82 11.57 41.16
CA LEU A 21 -0.52 11.44 40.59
C LEU A 21 -1.35 10.51 41.48
N ALA A 22 -2.32 11.08 42.19
CA ALA A 22 -3.31 10.27 42.88
C ALA A 22 -4.07 9.39 41.87
N ALA A 23 -4.68 8.29 42.34
CA ALA A 23 -5.44 7.40 41.47
C ALA A 23 -6.48 8.18 40.63
N GLY A 24 -6.39 8.06 39.31
CA GLY A 24 -7.30 8.75 38.38
C GLY A 24 -6.95 10.21 38.08
N GLU A 25 -5.90 10.78 38.66
CA GLU A 25 -5.49 12.16 38.40
C GLU A 25 -4.86 12.30 37.01
N LEU A 26 -5.36 13.24 36.20
CA LEU A 26 -4.84 13.55 34.87
C LEU A 26 -3.59 14.43 34.95
N ALA A 27 -2.60 14.13 34.11
CA ALA A 27 -1.40 14.95 33.99
C ALA A 27 -0.83 14.99 32.58
N TYR A 28 -0.17 16.09 32.23
CA TYR A 28 0.39 16.32 30.89
C TYR A 28 1.87 16.70 30.94
N SER A 29 2.71 16.05 30.14
CA SER A 29 4.11 16.48 29.94
C SER A 29 4.24 17.18 28.58
N SER A 30 4.56 18.48 28.60
CA SER A 30 4.68 19.26 27.36
C SER A 30 5.94 18.94 26.56
N SER A 31 6.99 18.43 27.20
CA SER A 31 8.22 18.06 26.52
C SER A 31 8.14 16.67 25.87
N SER A 32 7.35 15.75 26.44
CA SER A 32 7.12 14.42 25.83
C SER A 32 5.85 14.33 24.97
N GLY A 33 4.97 15.34 25.03
CA GLY A 33 3.69 15.35 24.31
C GLY A 33 2.73 14.25 24.78
N LYS A 34 2.82 13.83 26.04
CA LYS A 34 2.09 12.68 26.60
C LYS A 34 1.04 13.09 27.62
N LEU A 35 -0.10 12.41 27.61
CA LEU A 35 -1.16 12.47 28.61
C LEU A 35 -1.10 11.22 29.50
N PHE A 36 -1.11 11.44 30.81
CA PHE A 36 -1.02 10.39 31.83
C PHE A 36 -2.24 10.38 32.75
N ILE A 37 -2.50 9.23 33.35
CA ILE A 37 -3.44 9.08 34.47
C ILE A 37 -2.77 8.31 35.63
N GLY A 38 -2.93 8.80 36.86
CA GLY A 38 -2.44 8.12 38.05
C GLY A 38 -3.03 6.73 38.20
N HIS A 39 -2.23 5.77 38.67
CA HIS A 39 -2.63 4.37 38.70
C HIS A 39 -3.92 4.14 39.50
N PRO A 40 -4.85 3.33 39.00
CA PRO A 40 -6.16 3.11 39.65
C PRO A 40 -6.03 2.40 41.01
N ASP A 41 -4.92 1.73 41.28
CA ASP A 41 -4.61 1.05 42.54
C ASP A 41 -3.88 1.93 43.56
N GLY A 42 -3.62 3.21 43.24
CA GLY A 42 -2.90 4.14 44.12
C GLY A 42 -1.40 3.88 44.24
N SER A 43 -0.84 3.01 43.39
CA SER A 43 0.60 2.74 43.34
C SER A 43 1.41 3.97 42.95
N THR A 44 2.62 4.10 43.51
CA THR A 44 3.63 5.11 43.11
C THR A 44 4.40 4.71 41.85
N ALA A 45 3.95 3.68 41.13
CA ALA A 45 4.53 3.31 39.84
C ALA A 45 4.30 4.40 38.78
N ALA A 46 5.12 4.38 37.71
CA ALA A 46 5.06 5.36 36.63
C ALA A 46 3.66 5.42 35.98
N PRO A 47 2.93 6.56 36.06
CA PRO A 47 1.55 6.70 35.61
C PRO A 47 1.22 6.17 34.21
N GLN A 48 -0.04 5.76 33.99
CA GLN A 48 -0.47 5.14 32.74
C GLN A 48 -0.57 6.16 31.59
N LEU A 49 0.07 5.86 30.46
CA LEU A 49 0.00 6.66 29.23
C LEU A 49 -1.30 6.39 28.47
N ILE A 50 -2.11 7.43 28.28
CA ILE A 50 -3.43 7.31 27.63
C ILE A 50 -3.54 8.09 26.31
N GLY A 51 -2.49 8.81 25.91
CA GLY A 51 -2.47 9.48 24.62
C GLY A 51 -1.17 10.23 24.33
N TYR A 52 -0.89 10.41 23.04
CA TYR A 52 0.17 11.27 22.53
C TYR A 52 -0.48 12.46 21.83
N LEU A 53 -0.23 13.66 22.31
CA LEU A 53 -0.79 14.91 21.80
C LEU A 53 0.14 15.62 20.79
N SER A 54 1.38 15.14 20.61
CA SER A 54 2.34 15.72 19.66
C SER A 54 3.37 14.67 19.20
N PRO A 55 3.01 13.73 18.31
CA PRO A 55 3.99 12.82 17.73
C PRO A 55 5.01 13.56 16.85
N THR A 56 6.25 13.06 16.76
CA THR A 56 7.20 13.51 15.72
C THR A 56 6.63 13.15 14.35
N GLU A 57 6.43 14.14 13.49
CA GLU A 57 5.88 13.96 12.14
C GLU A 57 6.80 13.09 11.26
N GLY A 58 6.22 12.30 10.35
CA GLY A 58 6.96 11.58 9.31
C GLY A 58 7.60 10.24 9.71
N THR A 59 7.62 9.88 11.00
CA THR A 59 8.15 8.57 11.44
C THR A 59 7.13 7.82 12.27
N LEU A 60 6.56 6.76 11.71
CA LEU A 60 5.87 5.76 12.51
C LEU A 60 6.92 4.99 13.34
N THR A 61 7.06 5.32 14.63
CA THR A 61 8.04 4.71 15.56
C THR A 61 7.50 3.44 16.25
N ALA A 62 8.38 2.67 16.89
CA ALA A 62 7.99 1.43 17.57
C ALA A 62 6.87 1.66 18.60
N GLN A 63 5.92 0.71 18.65
CA GLN A 63 4.74 0.74 19.54
C GLN A 63 3.71 1.84 19.18
N LYS A 64 3.64 2.24 17.90
CA LYS A 64 2.61 3.14 17.36
C LYS A 64 1.67 2.41 16.39
N PRO A 65 0.34 2.51 16.57
CA PRO A 65 -0.62 1.87 15.67
C PRO A 65 -0.91 2.72 14.42
N ILE A 66 -1.14 2.07 13.27
CA ILE A 66 -2.01 2.59 12.19
C ILE A 66 -3.40 2.05 12.50
N VAL A 67 -4.36 2.93 12.72
CA VAL A 67 -5.69 2.55 13.21
C VAL A 67 -6.67 2.55 12.05
N THR A 68 -7.39 1.45 11.90
CA THR A 68 -8.47 1.33 10.93
C THR A 68 -9.77 1.90 11.48
N ASP A 69 -10.68 2.24 10.58
CA ASP A 69 -12.04 2.60 10.96
C ASP A 69 -12.86 1.37 11.43
N SER A 70 -14.14 1.59 11.72
CA SER A 70 -15.08 0.53 12.13
C SER A 70 -15.37 -0.50 11.03
N ASN A 71 -14.97 -0.22 9.79
CA ASN A 71 -15.12 -1.09 8.64
C ASN A 71 -13.86 -1.91 8.39
N SER A 72 -12.91 -1.91 9.34
CA SER A 72 -11.64 -2.60 9.23
C SER A 72 -10.78 -2.10 8.05
N LYS A 73 -10.93 -0.83 7.65
CA LYS A 73 -10.15 -0.23 6.56
C LYS A 73 -9.12 0.77 7.08
N ILE A 74 -7.96 0.76 6.45
CA ILE A 74 -7.01 1.85 6.57
C ILE A 74 -7.38 2.82 5.44
N ASP A 75 -8.13 3.87 5.78
CA ASP A 75 -8.57 4.87 4.78
C ASP A 75 -7.40 5.43 3.95
N ARG A 76 -6.19 5.41 4.53
CA ARG A 76 -4.97 5.91 3.89
C ARG A 76 -3.70 5.43 4.57
N ILE A 77 -2.78 4.90 3.76
CA ILE A 77 -1.37 4.72 4.14
C ILE A 77 -0.48 5.33 3.07
N ASN A 78 0.30 6.34 3.44
CA ASN A 78 1.34 6.90 2.58
C ASN A 78 2.68 6.38 3.09
N VAL A 79 3.51 5.84 2.20
CA VAL A 79 4.81 5.20 2.46
C VAL A 79 5.79 5.71 1.40
N ASP A 80 6.79 6.50 1.78
CA ASP A 80 7.65 7.21 0.81
C ASP A 80 6.79 7.97 -0.23
N ASN A 81 6.96 7.64 -1.52
CA ASN A 81 6.14 8.12 -2.65
C ASN A 81 5.01 7.16 -3.05
N LEU A 82 4.74 6.11 -2.26
CA LEU A 82 3.81 5.03 -2.57
C LEU A 82 2.63 5.03 -1.58
N ARG A 83 1.45 4.62 -2.03
CA ARG A 83 0.23 4.57 -1.22
C ARG A 83 -0.58 3.31 -1.54
N LEU A 84 -1.09 2.60 -0.53
CA LEU A 84 -1.80 1.32 -0.67
C LEU A 84 -3.16 1.26 0.04
N ASP A 85 -4.13 0.57 -0.56
CA ASP A 85 -5.49 0.33 -0.01
C ASP A 85 -6.15 -0.86 -0.76
N GLY A 86 -5.66 -2.11 -0.56
CA GLY A 86 -6.21 -3.37 -1.17
C GLY A 86 -5.20 -4.36 -1.82
N ASN A 87 -5.68 -5.53 -2.33
CA ASN A 87 -4.91 -6.62 -3.02
C ASN A 87 -5.12 -6.61 -4.52
N ALA A 88 -6.40 -6.68 -4.82
CA ALA A 88 -6.93 -6.05 -5.96
C ALA A 88 -6.52 -4.58 -5.89
N ILE A 89 -5.63 -4.20 -6.79
CA ILE A 89 -5.96 -3.03 -7.57
C ILE A 89 -7.05 -3.56 -8.48
N THR A 90 -8.27 -3.53 -7.97
CA THR A 90 -9.42 -3.67 -8.82
C THR A 90 -9.86 -2.26 -9.04
N SER A 91 -9.98 -1.92 -10.31
CA SER A 91 -10.98 -0.93 -10.62
C SER A 91 -12.29 -1.48 -10.08
N THR A 92 -12.85 -0.80 -9.09
CA THR A 92 -14.21 -1.08 -8.64
C THR A 92 -15.24 -0.55 -9.66
N ASP A 93 -14.79 0.04 -10.78
CA ASP A 93 -15.59 0.60 -11.87
C ASP A 93 -15.82 -0.40 -13.01
N THR A 94 -17.06 -0.50 -13.48
CA THR A 94 -17.41 -1.40 -14.59
C THR A 94 -16.71 -0.97 -15.89
N ASN A 95 -15.97 -1.90 -16.52
CA ASN A 95 -15.12 -1.68 -17.70
C ASN A 95 -13.99 -0.64 -17.51
N GLY A 96 -13.57 -0.34 -16.28
CA GLY A 96 -12.48 0.60 -16.02
C GLY A 96 -11.09 -0.07 -15.98
N ASP A 97 -10.11 0.53 -16.63
CA ASP A 97 -8.73 0.02 -16.69
C ASP A 97 -7.90 0.36 -15.45
N ILE A 98 -6.82 -0.38 -15.23
CA ILE A 98 -5.77 -0.08 -14.24
C ILE A 98 -4.46 0.16 -14.99
N THR A 99 -3.98 1.40 -14.97
CA THR A 99 -2.72 1.78 -15.63
C THR A 99 -1.58 1.86 -14.62
N ILE A 100 -0.45 1.22 -14.92
CA ILE A 100 0.79 1.29 -14.12
C ILE A 100 1.91 1.71 -15.06
N THR A 101 2.59 2.83 -14.75
CA THR A 101 3.63 3.45 -15.61
C THR A 101 4.80 3.91 -14.73
N PRO A 102 6.06 3.64 -15.10
CA PRO A 102 7.22 4.00 -14.28
C PRO A 102 7.65 5.45 -14.52
N ASN A 103 8.52 5.98 -13.67
CA ASN A 103 9.09 7.32 -13.86
C ASN A 103 10.40 7.29 -14.65
N GLY A 104 10.65 8.30 -15.49
CA GLY A 104 11.91 8.50 -16.19
C GLY A 104 12.22 7.37 -17.17
N THR A 105 13.47 6.92 -17.19
CA THR A 105 13.87 5.69 -17.90
C THR A 105 13.51 4.42 -17.13
N GLY A 106 12.69 4.54 -16.09
CA GLY A 106 12.20 3.42 -15.31
C GLY A 106 11.34 2.48 -16.16
N ALA A 107 11.10 1.30 -15.62
CA ALA A 107 10.26 0.29 -16.23
C ALA A 107 9.15 -0.11 -15.25
N VAL A 108 7.92 -0.34 -15.75
CA VAL A 108 6.94 -1.14 -15.01
C VAL A 108 7.41 -2.55 -15.14
N GLN A 109 8.17 -2.95 -14.15
CA GLN A 109 8.74 -4.28 -14.10
C GLN A 109 7.70 -5.19 -13.48
N VAL A 110 7.02 -5.93 -14.36
CA VAL A 110 6.14 -7.03 -13.99
C VAL A 110 6.80 -8.33 -14.43
N SER A 111 6.89 -9.32 -13.54
CA SER A 111 7.61 -10.56 -13.82
C SER A 111 6.83 -11.56 -14.65
N LYS A 112 5.50 -11.43 -14.63
CA LYS A 112 4.57 -12.21 -15.44
C LYS A 112 3.46 -11.27 -15.87
N PHE A 113 3.24 -11.18 -17.17
CA PHE A 113 2.15 -10.41 -17.72
C PHE A 113 1.20 -11.36 -18.42
N GLN A 114 -0.05 -11.35 -17.96
CA GLN A 114 -1.15 -12.13 -18.49
C GLN A 114 -2.25 -11.15 -18.87
N ILE A 115 -2.84 -11.33 -20.04
CA ILE A 115 -3.98 -10.55 -20.52
C ILE A 115 -5.20 -11.46 -20.46
N GLY A 116 -6.19 -11.15 -19.62
CA GLY A 116 -7.40 -11.97 -19.47
C GLY A 116 -7.14 -13.30 -18.73
N ASP A 117 -8.05 -14.27 -18.91
CA ASP A 117 -7.92 -15.62 -18.36
C ASP A 117 -7.34 -16.56 -19.44
N PRO A 118 -6.04 -16.91 -19.39
CA PRO A 118 -5.41 -17.76 -20.41
C PRO A 118 -6.02 -19.15 -20.53
N SER A 119 -6.80 -19.61 -19.54
CA SER A 119 -7.53 -20.89 -19.61
C SER A 119 -8.85 -20.82 -20.40
N SER A 120 -9.27 -19.62 -20.82
CA SER A 120 -10.57 -19.39 -21.44
C SER A 120 -10.54 -18.39 -22.61
N THR A 121 -10.06 -17.16 -22.40
CA THR A 121 -10.12 -16.07 -23.39
C THR A 121 -8.89 -15.14 -23.41
N GLY A 122 -7.85 -15.48 -22.65
CA GLY A 122 -6.67 -14.65 -22.43
C GLY A 122 -5.39 -15.19 -23.06
N TYR A 123 -4.30 -14.46 -22.86
CA TYR A 123 -2.95 -14.80 -23.32
C TYR A 123 -1.95 -14.66 -22.19
N ALA A 124 -1.11 -15.66 -21.98
CA ALA A 124 0.14 -15.49 -21.25
C ALA A 124 1.27 -15.10 -22.23
N PHE A 125 2.07 -14.09 -21.85
CA PHE A 125 3.32 -13.80 -22.58
C PHE A 125 4.40 -14.84 -22.26
N PRO A 126 5.26 -15.22 -23.22
CA PRO A 126 6.38 -16.12 -22.95
C PRO A 126 7.28 -15.57 -21.84
N THR A 127 7.65 -16.43 -20.91
CA THR A 127 8.58 -16.07 -19.82
C THR A 127 10.04 -16.40 -20.15
N ALA A 128 10.29 -17.10 -21.25
CA ALA A 128 11.62 -17.42 -21.77
C ALA A 128 11.91 -16.59 -23.01
N THR A 129 13.17 -16.30 -23.30
CA THR A 129 13.57 -15.60 -24.52
C THR A 129 13.44 -16.50 -25.75
N GLY A 130 12.93 -15.95 -26.84
CA GLY A 130 12.95 -16.62 -28.15
C GLY A 130 14.34 -16.62 -28.80
N ASN A 131 14.48 -17.40 -29.87
CA ASN A 131 15.64 -17.44 -30.76
C ASN A 131 15.46 -16.48 -31.94
N ALA A 132 16.57 -16.07 -32.54
CA ALA A 132 16.55 -15.22 -33.73
C ALA A 132 15.76 -15.89 -34.88
N GLY A 133 14.90 -15.12 -35.54
CA GLY A 133 14.04 -15.60 -36.63
C GLY A 133 12.74 -16.30 -36.19
N GLN A 134 12.47 -16.38 -34.88
CA GLN A 134 11.19 -16.86 -34.38
C GLN A 134 10.11 -15.76 -34.39
N ILE A 135 8.87 -16.17 -34.62
CA ILE A 135 7.67 -15.35 -34.46
C ILE A 135 6.96 -15.69 -33.15
N LEU A 136 6.12 -14.78 -32.66
CA LEU A 136 5.19 -15.07 -31.58
C LEU A 136 3.90 -15.61 -32.19
N SER A 137 3.50 -16.82 -31.82
CA SER A 137 2.29 -17.51 -32.27
C SER A 137 1.45 -17.97 -31.09
N VAL A 138 0.16 -18.22 -31.31
CA VAL A 138 -0.69 -18.88 -30.31
C VAL A 138 -0.48 -20.39 -30.40
N ASP A 139 -0.22 -21.06 -29.27
CA ASP A 139 -0.03 -22.51 -29.20
C ASP A 139 -1.37 -23.29 -29.14
N SER A 140 -1.30 -24.62 -29.00
CA SER A 140 -2.50 -25.47 -28.89
C SER A 140 -3.33 -25.22 -27.64
N ASN A 141 -2.84 -24.41 -26.70
CA ASN A 141 -3.41 -24.11 -25.41
C ASN A 141 -3.96 -22.68 -25.34
N GLY A 142 -3.74 -21.86 -26.37
CA GLY A 142 -4.20 -20.46 -26.41
C GLY A 142 -3.16 -19.46 -25.91
N ASP A 143 -1.97 -19.89 -25.53
CA ASP A 143 -0.91 -19.02 -25.02
C ASP A 143 -0.01 -18.48 -26.13
N LEU A 144 0.62 -17.33 -25.91
CA LEU A 144 1.63 -16.79 -26.82
C LEU A 144 2.96 -17.53 -26.60
N ALA A 145 3.50 -18.16 -27.64
CA ALA A 145 4.76 -18.92 -27.63
C ALA A 145 5.63 -18.60 -28.86
N PHE A 146 6.95 -18.71 -28.73
CA PHE A 146 7.87 -18.55 -29.86
C PHE A 146 7.84 -19.77 -30.79
N ALA A 147 7.61 -19.54 -32.08
CA ALA A 147 7.60 -20.57 -33.12
C ALA A 147 8.53 -20.20 -34.30
N ALA A 148 8.95 -21.19 -35.09
CA ALA A 148 9.75 -20.93 -36.29
C ALA A 148 8.94 -20.11 -37.32
N SER A 149 9.59 -19.14 -37.99
CA SER A 149 8.96 -18.41 -39.09
C SER A 149 8.64 -19.34 -40.26
N ALA A 150 7.43 -19.25 -40.81
CA ALA A 150 7.06 -20.00 -42.01
C ALA A 150 7.95 -19.56 -43.19
N SER A 151 8.68 -20.50 -43.80
CA SER A 151 9.61 -20.23 -44.90
C SER A 151 8.84 -19.84 -46.17
N GLY A 152 8.70 -18.53 -46.46
CA GLY A 152 8.10 -18.08 -47.72
C GLY A 152 7.77 -16.58 -47.87
N ALA A 153 7.75 -15.78 -46.81
CA ALA A 153 7.41 -14.36 -46.88
C ALA A 153 8.63 -13.46 -46.65
N ASN A 154 9.51 -13.37 -47.65
CA ASN A 154 10.50 -12.31 -47.72
C ASN A 154 9.88 -11.16 -48.55
N ASP A 155 9.52 -10.08 -47.87
CA ASP A 155 9.30 -8.74 -48.44
C ASP A 155 8.01 -8.52 -49.27
N ALA A 156 6.94 -8.10 -48.57
CA ALA A 156 5.98 -7.04 -48.93
C ALA A 156 4.61 -7.32 -48.28
N THR A 157 4.25 -6.49 -47.29
CA THR A 157 2.91 -6.40 -46.65
C THR A 157 2.35 -7.69 -46.02
N ILE A 158 2.32 -7.72 -44.68
CA ILE A 158 1.44 -8.63 -43.93
C ILE A 158 0.00 -8.32 -44.37
N THR A 159 -0.58 -9.17 -45.21
CA THR A 159 -1.95 -9.03 -45.68
C THR A 159 -2.85 -9.91 -44.81
N ILE A 160 -3.54 -9.32 -43.82
CA ILE A 160 -4.57 -10.03 -43.05
C ILE A 160 -5.87 -9.99 -43.86
N SER A 161 -6.05 -10.99 -44.72
CA SER A 161 -7.27 -11.14 -45.54
C SER A 161 -8.26 -12.04 -44.81
N GLY A 162 -9.33 -11.46 -44.26
CA GLY A 162 -10.51 -12.20 -43.78
C GLY A 162 -10.72 -12.16 -42.26
N GLY A 163 -11.65 -11.32 -41.82
CA GLY A 163 -12.12 -11.27 -40.42
C GLY A 163 -12.75 -9.92 -40.11
N THR A 164 -13.90 -9.92 -39.46
CA THR A 164 -14.71 -8.72 -39.14
C THR A 164 -14.03 -7.83 -38.10
N GLY A 165 -12.95 -7.15 -38.47
CA GLY A 165 -12.23 -6.19 -37.64
C GLY A 165 -11.52 -6.81 -36.43
N LEU A 166 -10.43 -6.17 -36.02
CA LEU A 166 -9.91 -6.31 -34.66
C LEU A 166 -11.01 -5.77 -33.73
N LYS A 167 -11.52 -6.60 -32.82
CA LYS A 167 -12.31 -6.11 -31.69
C LYS A 167 -11.39 -5.50 -30.65
#